data_AF-A0A9E4KDC6-F1
#
_entry.id   AF-A0A9E4KDC6-F1
#
_cell.length_a   1.000
_cell.length_b   1.000
_cell.length_c   1.000
_cell.angle_alpha   90.00
_cell.angle_beta   90.00
_cell.angle_gamma   90.00
#
_symmetry.space_group_name_H-M   'P 1'
#
loop_
_entity.id
_entity.type
_entity.pdbx_description
1 polymer ?
#
loop_
_entity_poly.entity_id
_entity_poly.type
_entity_poly.pdbx_seq_one_letter_code
_entity_poly.pdbx_strand_id
1 'polypeptide(L)'
;MNRLSFQMLSIVVLVVLSNSVAIGADFKIEKALWKAEKSLLIVKASAEIGQRLRIENAYDSTQVLKESKLRKKETLTSRVRSPEQLPCRIRVVNLTTGHEVEQDVKSSVTKRVPEGCYPTSTSEPPANKAPVADAGVDQQMQLQAGQTSMTVTLDGSGSSDPDGSVTDYIWTGSPDPADVASPSIALGEGSHKLSLVVVDDQGESSASDTVLITVEAAPVEPPPPANEVPVADAGADQSYQLLVGQSSMTVTLDGSGSMDPDGSVMNYVWEGSPNPADTASPSVTLAEGSYEFTLMVEDDQGEISVSDSVWITVNAPTTEPPATAAEAHASIVIYEGPSTCISCHEDEAVAMHGSVHYQQSGYTLNLTNDMTPFSSSGLPRAGERGDGAIGINTYCGSHLNSPRFTCAGCHVGNGRFPNSELPLDDTERQAELSNIDCLMCHQDTYKRFPSGDFEPLEIVEMGADGKPDPNLPPIVRTGSQGIPVVDSETLDFEFEPADANSTLVDLGGSPMMQDRVSAAQSVHATTRKSCLNCHAKAGGGDGTKRGDL
;
A
#
# COMPACT_ATOMS: atom_id res chain seq x y z
N MET A 1 -54.45 -28.83 41.75
CA MET A 1 -55.10 -29.38 42.96
C MET A 1 -54.15 -30.37 43.60
N ASN A 2 -53.43 -29.92 44.63
CA ASN A 2 -52.96 -30.69 45.79
C ASN A 2 -51.96 -29.81 46.53
N ARG A 3 -52.40 -29.17 47.62
CA ARG A 3 -51.51 -28.82 48.72
C ARG A 3 -51.81 -29.78 49.85
N LEU A 4 -50.94 -30.76 50.01
CA LEU A 4 -50.72 -31.45 51.27
C LEU A 4 -49.86 -30.50 52.09
N SER A 5 -50.46 -29.82 53.07
CA SER A 5 -49.73 -29.34 54.23
C SER A 5 -50.64 -29.54 55.43
N PHE A 6 -50.68 -30.77 55.92
CA PHE A 6 -51.02 -30.99 57.31
C PHE A 6 -49.77 -30.58 58.08
N GLN A 7 -49.82 -29.69 59.07
CA GLN A 7 -48.79 -29.65 60.11
C GLN A 7 -49.48 -29.91 61.46
N MET A 8 -49.54 -31.19 61.84
CA MET A 8 -49.79 -31.57 63.23
C MET A 8 -48.44 -31.89 63.87
N LEU A 9 -47.96 -30.96 64.71
CA LEU A 9 -46.74 -31.09 65.51
C LEU A 9 -46.74 -32.41 66.27
N SER A 10 -45.99 -33.38 65.73
CA SER A 10 -45.85 -34.74 66.20
C SER A 10 -44.42 -34.92 66.65
N ILE A 11 -44.09 -35.06 67.95
CA ILE A 11 -42.69 -35.13 68.45
C ILE A 11 -41.74 -36.02 67.68
N VAL A 12 -42.20 -37.01 66.92
CA VAL A 12 -41.33 -37.83 66.10
C VAL A 12 -41.71 -37.69 64.64
N VAL A 13 -40.82 -37.08 63.85
CA VAL A 13 -40.90 -37.09 62.38
C VAL A 13 -39.88 -38.10 61.86
N LEU A 14 -40.36 -39.05 61.07
CA LEU A 14 -39.50 -39.98 60.35
C LEU A 14 -39.25 -39.44 58.94
N VAL A 15 -38.00 -39.14 58.61
CA VAL A 15 -37.57 -38.59 57.33
C VAL A 15 -36.97 -39.70 56.47
N VAL A 16 -37.50 -39.87 55.26
CA VAL A 16 -36.91 -40.74 54.22
C VAL A 16 -36.07 -39.89 53.28
N LEU A 17 -34.76 -40.14 53.23
CA LEU A 17 -33.85 -39.52 52.26
C LEU A 17 -33.57 -40.53 51.14
N SER A 18 -34.06 -40.28 49.93
CA SER A 18 -33.71 -41.08 48.75
C SER A 18 -33.09 -40.22 47.66
N ASN A 19 -31.99 -40.70 47.06
CA ASN A 19 -31.33 -40.10 45.89
C ASN A 19 -31.70 -40.81 44.58
N SER A 20 -32.84 -41.51 44.52
CA SER A 20 -33.22 -42.28 43.33
C SER A 20 -34.73 -42.27 43.13
N VAL A 21 -35.15 -41.67 42.01
CA VAL A 21 -36.52 -41.59 41.51
C VAL A 21 -37.04 -43.00 41.22
N ALA A 22 -37.56 -43.68 42.23
CA ALA A 22 -38.41 -44.85 42.08
C ALA A 22 -39.78 -44.47 42.64
N ILE A 23 -40.72 -44.24 41.72
CA ILE A 23 -42.12 -43.94 42.01
C ILE A 23 -42.73 -45.20 42.64
N GLY A 24 -43.11 -45.13 43.93
CA GLY A 24 -43.90 -46.18 44.60
C GLY A 24 -43.29 -46.89 45.82
N ALA A 25 -42.31 -46.29 46.52
CA ALA A 25 -41.78 -46.92 47.73
C ALA A 25 -42.74 -46.76 48.94
N ASP A 26 -43.32 -47.87 49.40
CA ASP A 26 -44.24 -47.93 50.55
C ASP A 26 -43.46 -47.89 51.88
N PHE A 27 -43.73 -46.87 52.71
CA PHE A 27 -43.28 -46.81 54.11
C PHE A 27 -44.47 -46.99 55.06
N LYS A 28 -44.23 -47.61 56.22
CA LYS A 28 -45.30 -47.91 57.17
C LYS A 28 -44.89 -47.67 58.62
N ILE A 29 -45.77 -47.01 59.37
CA ILE A 29 -45.69 -46.99 60.83
C ILE A 29 -46.20 -48.34 61.34
N GLU A 30 -45.30 -49.15 61.86
CA GLU A 30 -45.62 -50.47 62.42
C GLU A 30 -46.13 -50.35 63.86
N LYS A 31 -45.66 -49.32 64.59
CA LYS A 31 -46.05 -49.11 65.98
C LYS A 31 -45.80 -47.67 66.46
N ALA A 32 -46.83 -47.09 67.07
CA ALA A 32 -46.74 -45.88 67.89
C ALA A 32 -47.37 -46.18 69.26
N LEU A 33 -46.54 -46.37 70.29
CA LEU A 33 -47.00 -46.86 71.60
C LEU A 33 -46.42 -46.05 72.77
N TRP A 34 -47.30 -45.52 73.62
CA TRP A 34 -46.94 -44.88 74.88
C TRP A 34 -47.07 -45.85 76.07
N LYS A 35 -46.03 -45.94 76.91
CA LYS A 35 -46.03 -46.69 78.16
C LYS A 35 -45.90 -45.74 79.34
N ALA A 36 -47.05 -45.33 79.90
CA ALA A 36 -47.12 -44.33 80.99
C ALA A 36 -46.28 -44.72 82.22
N GLU A 37 -46.34 -45.98 82.65
CA GLU A 37 -45.60 -46.52 83.79
C GLU A 37 -44.07 -46.43 83.67
N LYS A 38 -43.55 -46.23 82.45
CA LYS A 38 -42.10 -46.10 82.16
C LYS A 38 -41.75 -44.75 81.55
N SER A 39 -42.71 -43.84 81.46
CA SER A 39 -42.62 -42.60 80.69
C SER A 39 -41.93 -42.82 79.33
N LEU A 40 -42.32 -43.89 78.62
CA LEU A 40 -41.58 -44.35 77.44
C LEU A 40 -42.46 -44.37 76.19
N LEU A 41 -42.06 -43.59 75.18
CA LEU A 41 -42.63 -43.66 73.84
C LEU A 41 -41.81 -44.63 72.98
N ILE A 42 -42.50 -45.55 72.31
CA ILE A 42 -41.90 -46.52 71.38
C ILE A 42 -42.47 -46.28 69.99
N VAL A 43 -41.57 -46.00 69.06
CA VAL A 43 -41.88 -45.78 67.65
C VAL A 43 -41.18 -46.84 66.83
N LYS A 44 -41.92 -47.53 65.96
CA LYS A 44 -41.39 -48.54 65.06
C LYS A 44 -41.91 -48.30 63.64
N ALA A 45 -41.00 -48.22 62.68
CA ALA A 45 -41.33 -47.97 61.28
C ALA A 45 -40.47 -48.82 60.33
N SER A 46 -41.04 -49.21 59.20
CA SER A 46 -40.41 -50.01 58.15
C SER A 46 -40.41 -49.24 56.83
N ALA A 47 -39.38 -49.45 56.02
CA ALA A 47 -39.27 -48.92 54.66
C ALA A 47 -38.54 -49.90 53.74
N GLU A 48 -38.53 -49.62 52.43
CA GLU A 48 -37.93 -50.49 51.42
C GLU A 48 -36.39 -50.39 51.35
N ILE A 49 -35.77 -51.34 50.65
CA ILE A 49 -34.31 -51.49 50.55
C ILE A 49 -33.70 -50.26 49.87
N GLY A 50 -32.59 -49.73 50.42
CA GLY A 50 -31.83 -48.63 49.82
C GLY A 50 -32.19 -47.24 50.34
N GLN A 51 -33.26 -47.12 51.14
CA GLN A 51 -33.67 -45.85 51.74
C GLN A 51 -32.93 -45.54 53.06
N ARG A 52 -32.69 -44.26 53.33
CA ARG A 52 -32.25 -43.78 54.65
C ARG A 52 -33.48 -43.38 55.46
N LEU A 53 -33.61 -43.94 56.66
CA LEU A 53 -34.64 -43.59 57.64
C LEU A 53 -34.00 -42.83 58.79
N ARG A 54 -34.50 -41.62 59.06
CA ARG A 54 -34.10 -40.78 60.20
C ARG A 54 -35.31 -40.48 61.06
N ILE A 55 -35.22 -40.69 62.37
CA ILE A 55 -36.24 -40.37 63.38
C ILE A 55 -35.74 -39.11 64.08
N GLU A 56 -36.50 -38.02 63.99
CA GLU A 56 -36.14 -36.69 64.49
C GLU A 56 -37.20 -36.17 65.44
N ASN A 57 -36.81 -35.24 66.32
CA ASN A 57 -37.77 -34.49 67.10
C ASN A 57 -38.47 -33.45 66.21
N ALA A 58 -39.80 -33.40 66.19
CA ALA A 58 -40.50 -32.40 65.38
C ALA A 58 -40.50 -30.98 65.96
N TYR A 59 -40.16 -30.82 67.23
CA TYR A 59 -39.96 -29.50 67.82
C TYR A 59 -38.52 -29.00 67.66
N ASP A 60 -37.61 -29.88 67.26
CA ASP A 60 -36.20 -29.57 67.00
C ASP A 60 -35.63 -30.60 66.03
N SER A 61 -35.68 -30.31 64.73
CA SER A 61 -35.19 -31.18 63.66
C SER A 61 -33.68 -31.44 63.74
N THR A 62 -32.94 -30.66 64.54
CA THR A 62 -31.51 -30.93 64.80
C THR A 62 -31.32 -32.10 65.76
N GLN A 63 -32.35 -32.46 66.53
CA GLN A 63 -32.31 -33.58 67.48
C GLN A 63 -32.67 -34.91 66.81
N VAL A 64 -31.64 -35.63 66.36
CA VAL A 64 -31.78 -36.97 65.76
C VAL A 64 -31.91 -38.02 66.84
N LEU A 65 -33.10 -38.60 66.95
CA LEU A 65 -33.39 -39.68 67.90
C LEU A 65 -32.80 -41.01 67.42
N LYS A 66 -32.82 -41.27 66.10
CA LYS A 66 -32.16 -42.44 65.49
C LYS A 66 -32.05 -42.34 63.96
N GLU A 67 -30.95 -42.74 63.37
CA GLU A 67 -30.80 -42.82 61.90
C GLU A 67 -30.25 -44.19 61.46
N SER A 68 -30.69 -44.69 60.30
CA SER A 68 -30.11 -45.87 59.66
C SER A 68 -30.27 -45.87 58.14
N LYS A 69 -29.25 -46.38 57.43
CA LYS A 69 -29.29 -46.68 55.99
C LYS A 69 -29.63 -48.15 55.79
N LEU A 70 -30.82 -48.44 55.29
CA LEU A 70 -31.35 -49.81 55.22
C LEU A 70 -30.67 -50.60 54.11
N ARG A 71 -29.96 -51.67 54.47
CA ARG A 71 -29.28 -52.59 53.52
C ARG A 71 -30.13 -53.80 53.11
N LYS A 72 -31.21 -54.07 53.84
CA LYS A 72 -32.29 -55.05 53.59
C LYS A 72 -33.59 -54.47 54.15
N LYS A 73 -34.76 -55.13 53.98
CA LYS A 73 -36.02 -54.69 54.60
C LYS A 73 -35.87 -54.75 56.13
N GLU A 74 -35.56 -53.61 56.73
CA GLU A 74 -35.25 -53.46 58.15
C GLU A 74 -36.29 -52.57 58.82
N THR A 75 -36.57 -52.85 60.10
CA THR A 75 -37.50 -52.02 60.88
C THR A 75 -36.73 -51.21 61.92
N LEU A 76 -36.82 -49.89 61.82
CA LEU A 76 -36.20 -48.99 62.79
C LEU A 76 -37.10 -48.88 64.03
N THR A 77 -36.53 -49.05 65.21
CA THR A 77 -37.23 -48.83 66.49
C THR A 77 -36.48 -47.76 67.30
N SER A 78 -37.19 -46.71 67.68
CA SER A 78 -36.73 -45.70 68.64
C SER A 78 -37.54 -45.77 69.94
N ARG A 79 -36.86 -45.44 71.04
CA ARG A 79 -37.38 -45.48 72.41
C ARG A 79 -37.03 -44.16 73.07
N VAL A 80 -38.02 -43.28 73.20
CA VAL A 80 -37.84 -41.96 73.80
C VAL A 80 -38.32 -42.03 75.24
N ARG A 81 -37.38 -41.88 76.19
CA ARG A 81 -37.70 -41.84 77.62
C ARG A 81 -37.97 -40.40 78.03
N SER A 82 -39.04 -40.21 78.78
CA SER A 82 -39.49 -38.93 79.32
C SER A 82 -39.48 -37.82 78.26
N PRO A 83 -40.25 -37.97 77.16
CA PRO A 83 -40.32 -36.92 76.15
C PRO A 83 -40.87 -35.64 76.79
N GLU A 84 -40.33 -34.50 76.40
CA GLU A 84 -40.65 -33.19 76.97
C GLU A 84 -42.15 -32.85 76.89
N GLN A 85 -42.79 -33.28 75.80
CA GLN A 85 -44.24 -33.40 75.68
C GLN A 85 -44.61 -34.81 75.19
N LEU A 86 -45.83 -35.29 75.40
CA LEU A 86 -46.27 -36.57 74.83
C LEU A 86 -47.01 -36.30 73.51
N PRO A 87 -46.53 -36.76 72.35
CA PRO A 87 -47.27 -36.52 71.11
C PRO A 87 -48.56 -37.34 71.05
N CYS A 88 -49.64 -36.74 70.54
CA CYS A 88 -50.87 -37.48 70.24
C CYS A 88 -50.72 -38.38 69.00
N ARG A 89 -49.79 -38.06 68.09
CA ARG A 89 -49.62 -38.68 66.79
C ARG A 89 -48.15 -38.69 66.35
N ILE A 90 -47.81 -39.60 65.44
CA ILE A 90 -46.49 -39.70 64.82
C ILE A 90 -46.67 -39.57 63.32
N ARG A 91 -45.73 -38.88 62.66
CA ARG A 91 -45.71 -38.69 61.22
C ARG A 91 -44.44 -39.23 60.59
N VAL A 92 -44.59 -39.78 59.39
CA VAL A 92 -43.48 -40.10 58.48
C VAL A 92 -43.65 -39.30 57.20
N VAL A 93 -42.57 -38.66 56.73
CA VAL A 93 -42.55 -37.84 55.51
C VAL A 93 -41.46 -38.35 54.57
N ASN A 94 -41.82 -38.52 53.30
CA ASN A 94 -40.86 -38.70 52.22
C ASN A 94 -40.56 -37.34 51.58
N LEU A 95 -39.35 -36.81 51.78
CA LEU A 95 -38.98 -35.48 51.27
C LEU A 95 -38.83 -35.43 49.74
N THR A 96 -38.67 -36.57 49.08
CA THR A 96 -38.56 -36.64 47.62
C THR A 96 -39.92 -36.63 46.94
N THR A 97 -40.93 -37.28 47.54
CA THR A 97 -42.26 -37.42 46.93
C THR A 97 -43.34 -36.57 47.60
N GLY A 98 -43.05 -36.00 48.77
CA GLY A 98 -44.03 -35.29 49.61
C GLY A 98 -45.09 -36.20 50.23
N HIS A 99 -45.01 -37.53 50.08
CA HIS A 99 -45.99 -38.45 50.65
C HIS A 99 -45.80 -38.55 52.17
N GLU A 100 -46.91 -38.47 52.92
CA GLU A 100 -46.93 -38.56 54.38
C GLU A 100 -47.85 -39.68 54.88
N VAL A 101 -47.44 -40.35 55.97
CA VAL A 101 -48.30 -41.29 56.71
C VAL A 101 -48.29 -40.91 58.18
N GLU A 102 -49.48 -40.86 58.78
CA GLU A 102 -49.66 -40.55 60.19
C GLU A 102 -50.30 -41.71 60.97
N GLN A 103 -49.93 -41.85 62.24
CA GLN A 103 -50.55 -42.80 63.14
C GLN A 103 -50.65 -42.26 64.57
N ASP A 104 -51.84 -42.36 65.17
CA ASP A 104 -52.06 -41.99 66.56
C ASP A 104 -51.21 -42.82 67.51
N VAL A 105 -50.60 -42.16 68.50
CA VAL A 105 -49.91 -42.82 69.61
C VAL A 105 -50.97 -43.49 70.47
N LYS A 106 -50.86 -44.80 70.67
CA LYS A 106 -51.79 -45.53 71.54
C LYS A 106 -51.15 -45.82 72.89
N SER A 107 -51.90 -45.58 73.97
CA SER A 107 -51.52 -46.02 75.31
C SER A 107 -51.43 -47.55 75.36
N SER A 108 -50.38 -48.07 75.99
CA SER A 108 -50.20 -49.51 76.17
C SER A 108 -51.31 -50.14 76.99
N VAL A 109 -51.93 -49.36 77.87
CA VAL A 109 -53.00 -49.77 78.79
C VAL A 109 -54.37 -49.59 78.15
N THR A 110 -54.75 -48.36 77.79
CA THR A 110 -56.12 -48.05 77.34
C THR A 110 -56.36 -48.29 75.84
N LYS A 111 -55.29 -48.48 75.06
CA LYS A 111 -55.31 -48.56 73.57
C LYS A 111 -55.88 -47.33 72.86
N ARG A 112 -56.26 -46.29 73.61
CA ARG A 112 -56.67 -44.98 73.11
C ARG A 112 -55.49 -44.03 73.10
N VAL A 113 -55.68 -42.87 72.48
CA VAL A 113 -54.72 -41.76 72.56
C VAL A 113 -54.51 -41.40 74.04
N PRO A 114 -53.25 -41.29 74.53
CA PRO A 114 -52.98 -40.94 75.92
C PRO A 114 -53.57 -39.59 76.33
N GLU A 115 -54.12 -39.51 77.54
CA GLU A 115 -54.53 -38.23 78.14
C GLU A 115 -53.30 -37.34 78.41
N GLY A 116 -53.44 -36.03 78.17
CA GLY A 116 -52.34 -35.07 78.30
C GLY A 116 -51.32 -35.11 77.15
N CYS A 117 -51.63 -35.79 76.05
CA CYS A 117 -50.85 -35.66 74.82
C CYS A 117 -51.08 -34.28 74.18
N TYR A 118 -50.13 -33.78 73.40
CA TYR A 118 -50.22 -32.50 72.70
C TYR A 118 -50.01 -32.70 71.18
N PRO A 119 -50.69 -31.90 70.32
CA PRO A 119 -51.77 -30.95 70.62
C PRO A 119 -53.16 -31.62 70.80
N THR A 120 -54.00 -31.09 71.69
CA THR A 120 -55.36 -31.61 72.01
C THR A 120 -56.52 -30.95 71.23
N SER A 121 -56.25 -30.09 70.24
CA SER A 121 -57.28 -29.26 69.59
C SER A 121 -57.07 -29.09 68.08
N THR A 122 -58.17 -29.20 67.33
CA THR A 122 -58.31 -29.08 65.86
C THR A 122 -58.46 -27.63 65.37
N SER A 123 -57.68 -26.67 65.88
CA SER A 123 -57.61 -25.33 65.28
C SER A 123 -56.45 -25.27 64.30
N GLU A 124 -56.78 -25.28 63.01
CA GLU A 124 -55.85 -25.16 61.88
C GLU A 124 -54.99 -23.90 62.05
N PRO A 125 -53.64 -23.98 62.04
CA PRO A 125 -52.82 -22.80 61.83
C PRO A 125 -53.21 -22.18 60.47
N PRO A 126 -53.12 -20.84 60.29
CA PRO A 126 -53.42 -20.23 59.01
C PRO A 126 -52.61 -20.97 57.93
N ALA A 127 -53.29 -21.45 56.88
CA ALA A 127 -52.65 -22.19 55.81
C ALA A 127 -51.53 -21.36 55.20
N ASN A 128 -50.31 -21.94 55.14
CA ASN A 128 -49.13 -21.30 54.54
C ASN A 128 -49.45 -20.84 53.11
N LYS A 129 -49.16 -19.58 52.79
CA LYS A 129 -49.29 -19.08 51.42
C LYS A 129 -48.01 -19.40 50.64
N ALA A 130 -48.14 -19.55 49.32
CA ALA A 130 -46.97 -19.79 48.49
C ALA A 130 -46.08 -18.55 48.48
N PRO A 131 -44.75 -18.68 48.44
CA PRO A 131 -43.91 -17.58 48.05
C PRO A 131 -44.15 -17.26 46.56
N VAL A 132 -43.79 -16.04 46.18
CA VAL A 132 -43.86 -15.54 44.80
C VAL A 132 -42.45 -15.28 44.33
N ALA A 133 -42.03 -16.01 43.29
CA ALA A 133 -40.76 -15.75 42.60
C ALA A 133 -40.90 -14.49 41.74
N ASP A 134 -39.85 -13.68 41.73
CA ASP A 134 -39.63 -12.57 40.80
C ASP A 134 -38.24 -12.78 40.19
N ALA A 135 -38.19 -13.19 38.92
CA ALA A 135 -36.94 -13.47 38.20
C ALA A 135 -36.27 -12.18 37.65
N GLY A 136 -36.88 -11.02 37.90
CA GLY A 136 -36.46 -9.73 37.38
C GLY A 136 -37.00 -9.45 35.97
N VAL A 137 -36.71 -8.26 35.47
CA VAL A 137 -37.13 -7.82 34.13
C VAL A 137 -36.26 -8.42 33.03
N ASP A 138 -36.85 -8.61 31.85
CA ASP A 138 -36.12 -8.99 30.64
C ASP A 138 -34.99 -8.00 30.33
N GLN A 139 -33.85 -8.51 29.86
CA GLN A 139 -32.66 -7.70 29.56
C GLN A 139 -32.25 -7.84 28.09
N GLN A 140 -31.76 -6.75 27.51
CA GLN A 140 -31.19 -6.71 26.17
C GLN A 140 -29.80 -6.08 26.22
N MET A 141 -28.82 -6.74 25.63
CA MET A 141 -27.42 -6.33 25.65
C MET A 141 -26.76 -6.62 24.31
N GLN A 142 -25.65 -5.94 24.01
CA GLN A 142 -24.92 -6.09 22.75
C GLN A 142 -23.44 -6.40 23.02
N LEU A 143 -22.91 -7.41 22.33
CA LEU A 143 -21.49 -7.74 22.37
C LEU A 143 -20.65 -6.63 21.73
N GLN A 144 -19.43 -6.42 22.22
CA GLN A 144 -18.43 -5.56 21.58
C GLN A 144 -17.61 -6.36 20.55
N ALA A 145 -16.98 -5.67 19.60
CA ALA A 145 -16.13 -6.30 18.59
C ALA A 145 -15.07 -7.21 19.25
N GLY A 146 -15.01 -8.47 18.79
CA GLY A 146 -14.10 -9.49 19.33
C GLY A 146 -14.60 -10.24 20.56
N GLN A 147 -15.76 -9.91 21.13
CA GLN A 147 -16.37 -10.69 22.23
C GLN A 147 -17.22 -11.84 21.70
N THR A 148 -17.12 -13.00 22.35
CA THR A 148 -17.97 -14.19 22.07
C THR A 148 -19.05 -14.42 23.14
N SER A 149 -18.94 -13.76 24.28
CA SER A 149 -19.91 -13.80 25.38
C SER A 149 -19.72 -12.60 26.33
N MET A 150 -20.71 -12.34 27.18
CA MET A 150 -20.67 -11.34 28.24
C MET A 150 -21.25 -11.86 29.55
N THR A 151 -20.77 -11.31 30.67
CA THR A 151 -21.30 -11.63 32.00
C THR A 151 -22.59 -10.85 32.25
N VAL A 152 -23.67 -11.55 32.56
CA VAL A 152 -24.99 -11.02 32.93
C VAL A 152 -25.29 -11.39 34.37
N THR A 153 -25.83 -10.46 35.15
CA THR A 153 -26.29 -10.72 36.52
C THR A 153 -27.82 -10.80 36.53
N LEU A 154 -28.35 -11.91 37.05
CA LEU A 154 -29.78 -12.08 37.29
C LEU A 154 -30.13 -11.52 38.67
N ASP A 155 -31.38 -11.11 38.87
CA ASP A 155 -31.84 -10.54 40.13
C ASP A 155 -33.17 -11.17 40.56
N GLY A 156 -33.07 -12.13 41.47
CA GLY A 156 -34.20 -12.80 42.10
C GLY A 156 -34.66 -12.12 43.39
N SER A 157 -33.99 -11.05 43.84
CA SER A 157 -34.17 -10.48 45.19
C SER A 157 -35.54 -9.82 45.41
N GLY A 158 -36.32 -9.60 44.34
CA GLY A 158 -37.72 -9.18 44.39
C GLY A 158 -38.68 -10.28 44.88
N SER A 159 -38.22 -11.53 44.97
CA SER A 159 -39.03 -12.66 45.43
C SER A 159 -39.49 -12.46 46.87
N SER A 160 -40.75 -12.78 47.16
CA SER A 160 -41.35 -12.49 48.47
C SER A 160 -42.30 -13.58 48.94
N ASP A 161 -42.40 -13.71 50.26
CA ASP A 161 -43.36 -14.57 50.91
C ASP A 161 -44.38 -13.71 51.70
N PRO A 162 -45.69 -13.80 51.40
CA PRO A 162 -46.73 -13.05 52.10
C PRO A 162 -46.89 -13.34 53.60
N ASP A 163 -46.48 -14.51 54.11
CA ASP A 163 -46.64 -14.91 55.51
C ASP A 163 -45.37 -15.46 56.18
N GLY A 164 -44.25 -15.46 55.47
CA GLY A 164 -42.95 -15.92 55.96
C GLY A 164 -41.76 -15.22 55.30
N SER A 165 -40.71 -15.99 55.02
CA SER A 165 -39.50 -15.52 54.34
C SER A 165 -39.00 -16.53 53.30
N VAL A 166 -38.46 -16.04 52.20
CA VAL A 166 -37.79 -16.87 51.19
C VAL A 166 -36.44 -17.37 51.73
N THR A 167 -36.24 -18.69 51.75
CA THR A 167 -34.99 -19.33 52.22
C THR A 167 -34.09 -19.80 51.11
N ASP A 168 -34.65 -20.20 49.96
CA ASP A 168 -33.88 -20.77 48.84
C ASP A 168 -34.30 -20.19 47.49
N TYR A 169 -33.33 -20.02 46.60
CA TYR A 169 -33.49 -19.54 45.22
C TYR A 169 -32.99 -20.63 44.28
N ILE A 170 -33.87 -21.19 43.47
CA ILE A 170 -33.54 -22.28 42.55
C ILE A 170 -33.65 -21.74 41.13
N TRP A 171 -32.51 -21.56 40.47
CA TRP A 171 -32.46 -21.12 39.09
C TRP A 171 -32.34 -22.32 38.16
N THR A 172 -32.99 -22.24 37.00
CA THR A 172 -32.85 -23.25 35.94
C THR A 172 -32.70 -22.56 34.59
N GLY A 173 -31.79 -23.07 33.77
CA GLY A 173 -31.46 -22.46 32.49
C GLY A 173 -30.24 -23.08 31.83
N SER A 174 -29.87 -22.54 30.67
CA SER A 174 -28.62 -22.89 30.00
C SER A 174 -27.87 -21.61 29.62
N PRO A 175 -26.63 -21.41 30.10
CA PRO A 175 -25.95 -22.17 31.16
C PRO A 175 -26.72 -22.21 32.50
N ASP A 176 -26.38 -23.14 33.38
CA ASP A 176 -27.07 -23.35 34.66
C ASP A 176 -26.63 -22.28 35.70
N PRO A 177 -27.51 -21.36 36.15
CA PRO A 177 -27.13 -20.33 37.10
C PRO A 177 -26.96 -20.91 38.52
N ALA A 178 -26.22 -20.21 39.38
CA ALA A 178 -26.10 -20.61 40.78
C ALA A 178 -27.41 -20.36 41.56
N ASP A 179 -27.73 -21.26 42.50
CA ASP A 179 -28.90 -21.19 43.38
C ASP A 179 -28.73 -20.14 44.50
N VAL A 180 -28.67 -18.87 44.10
CA VAL A 180 -28.55 -17.69 44.97
C VAL A 180 -29.49 -16.59 44.47
N ALA A 181 -29.75 -15.57 45.29
CA ALA A 181 -30.63 -14.47 44.91
C ALA A 181 -30.16 -13.71 43.66
N SER A 182 -28.85 -13.58 43.44
CA SER A 182 -28.29 -12.83 42.30
C SER A 182 -27.09 -13.54 41.66
N PRO A 183 -27.29 -14.57 40.82
CA PRO A 183 -26.22 -15.26 40.14
C PRO A 183 -25.68 -14.46 38.95
N SER A 184 -24.39 -14.63 38.64
CA SER A 184 -23.78 -14.12 37.41
C SER A 184 -23.47 -15.26 36.44
N ILE A 185 -23.81 -15.07 35.18
CA ILE A 185 -23.72 -16.08 34.12
C ILE A 185 -23.10 -15.49 32.85
N ALA A 186 -22.28 -16.25 32.12
CA ALA A 186 -21.73 -15.83 30.84
C ALA A 186 -22.64 -16.28 29.70
N LEU A 187 -23.17 -15.33 28.92
CA LEU A 187 -24.09 -15.58 27.81
C LEU A 187 -23.46 -15.13 26.48
N GLY A 188 -23.49 -16.01 25.49
CA GLY A 188 -23.15 -15.69 24.09
C GLY A 188 -24.30 -15.05 23.34
N GLU A 189 -24.09 -14.70 22.07
CA GLU A 189 -25.15 -14.20 21.19
C GLU A 189 -26.37 -15.14 21.18
N GLY A 190 -27.57 -14.56 21.25
CA GLY A 190 -28.83 -15.29 21.21
C GLY A 190 -29.79 -14.90 22.32
N SER A 191 -30.91 -15.63 22.39
CA SER A 191 -31.96 -15.42 23.38
C SER A 191 -31.94 -16.55 24.41
N HIS A 192 -31.76 -16.19 25.68
CA HIS A 192 -31.58 -17.10 26.81
C HIS A 192 -32.74 -16.94 27.78
N LYS A 193 -33.55 -17.98 27.94
CA LYS A 193 -34.68 -17.99 28.89
C LYS A 193 -34.27 -18.73 30.16
N LEU A 194 -34.32 -18.03 31.28
CA LEU A 194 -33.94 -18.53 32.61
C LEU A 194 -35.17 -18.49 33.52
N SER A 195 -35.28 -19.45 34.43
CA SER A 195 -36.47 -19.60 35.30
C SER A 195 -36.06 -19.68 36.76
N LEU A 196 -36.79 -18.98 37.62
CA LEU A 196 -36.61 -18.95 39.08
C LEU A 196 -37.78 -19.63 39.77
N VAL A 197 -37.48 -20.47 40.76
CA VAL A 197 -38.41 -20.97 41.77
C VAL A 197 -37.83 -20.64 43.14
N VAL A 198 -38.64 -20.12 44.06
CA VAL A 198 -38.21 -19.85 45.44
C VAL A 198 -38.92 -20.75 46.43
N VAL A 199 -38.28 -21.04 47.56
CA VAL A 199 -38.81 -21.85 48.67
C VAL A 199 -38.90 -21.01 49.93
N ASP A 200 -39.99 -21.14 50.68
CA ASP A 200 -40.20 -20.42 51.95
C ASP A 200 -39.65 -21.15 53.19
N ASP A 201 -39.70 -20.50 54.36
CA ASP A 201 -39.26 -21.02 55.65
C ASP A 201 -40.13 -22.19 56.18
N GLN A 202 -41.20 -22.53 55.47
CA GLN A 202 -42.05 -23.68 55.71
C GLN A 202 -41.87 -24.80 54.67
N GLY A 203 -40.95 -24.64 53.72
CA GLY A 203 -40.55 -25.62 52.71
C GLY A 203 -41.45 -25.69 51.47
N GLU A 204 -42.34 -24.73 51.26
CA GLU A 204 -43.25 -24.70 50.11
C GLU A 204 -42.65 -23.86 48.97
N SER A 205 -42.82 -24.34 47.73
CA SER A 205 -42.26 -23.71 46.53
C SER A 205 -43.23 -22.75 45.84
N SER A 206 -42.68 -21.72 45.20
CA SER A 206 -43.43 -20.83 44.33
C SER A 206 -43.83 -21.49 43.01
N ALA A 207 -44.74 -20.86 42.26
CA ALA A 207 -44.75 -21.05 40.81
C ALA A 207 -43.45 -20.51 40.21
N SER A 208 -43.02 -21.06 39.08
CA SER A 208 -41.83 -20.58 38.39
C SER A 208 -42.12 -19.24 37.71
N ASP A 209 -41.20 -18.29 37.88
CA ASP A 209 -41.13 -17.05 37.12
C ASP A 209 -39.95 -17.09 36.14
N THR A 210 -40.00 -16.35 35.04
CA THR A 210 -38.99 -16.44 33.97
C THR A 210 -38.51 -15.10 33.50
N VAL A 211 -37.20 -14.99 33.22
CA VAL A 211 -36.55 -13.83 32.63
C VAL A 211 -35.95 -14.20 31.27
N LEU A 212 -36.10 -13.30 30.29
CA LEU A 212 -35.51 -13.41 28.96
C LEU A 212 -34.31 -12.48 28.83
N ILE A 213 -33.16 -13.03 28.49
CA ILE A 213 -31.95 -12.26 28.19
C ILE A 213 -31.64 -12.37 26.70
N THR A 214 -31.64 -11.25 25.99
CA THR A 214 -31.27 -11.19 24.57
C THR A 214 -29.91 -10.54 24.41
N VAL A 215 -28.96 -11.30 23.87
CA VAL A 215 -27.60 -10.85 23.57
C VAL A 215 -27.46 -10.72 22.06
N GLU A 216 -27.30 -9.49 21.58
CA GLU A 216 -27.11 -9.18 20.16
C GLU A 216 -25.62 -9.27 19.78
N ALA A 217 -25.36 -9.64 18.52
CA ALA A 217 -24.03 -9.59 17.93
C ALA A 217 -23.44 -8.18 17.98
N ALA A 218 -22.10 -8.14 17.98
CA ALA A 218 -21.37 -6.91 17.78
C ALA A 218 -21.72 -6.28 16.42
N PRO A 219 -21.83 -4.94 16.33
CA PRO A 219 -21.95 -4.26 15.05
C PRO A 219 -20.77 -4.64 14.15
N VAL A 220 -21.05 -5.17 12.97
CA VAL A 220 -20.03 -5.36 11.94
C VAL A 220 -19.78 -4.00 11.31
N GLU A 221 -18.55 -3.51 11.40
CA GLU A 221 -18.15 -2.28 10.70
C GLU A 221 -18.31 -2.50 9.19
N PRO A 222 -18.90 -1.55 8.43
CA PRO A 222 -18.95 -1.68 6.98
C PRO A 222 -17.50 -1.76 6.42
N PRO A 223 -17.27 -2.53 5.35
CA PRO A 223 -15.97 -2.50 4.70
C PRO A 223 -15.64 -1.07 4.27
N PRO A 224 -14.36 -0.67 4.25
CA PRO A 224 -13.98 0.61 3.69
C PRO A 224 -14.49 0.72 2.24
N PRO A 225 -14.81 1.93 1.77
CA PRO A 225 -15.14 2.14 0.37
C PRO A 225 -14.01 1.58 -0.51
N ALA A 226 -14.37 0.99 -1.65
CA ALA A 226 -13.39 0.56 -2.63
C ALA A 226 -12.70 1.80 -3.23
N ASN A 227 -11.40 1.70 -3.49
CA ASN A 227 -10.62 2.73 -4.18
C ASN A 227 -11.25 3.06 -5.55
N GLU A 228 -11.31 4.33 -5.92
CA GLU A 228 -11.67 4.74 -7.28
C GLU A 228 -10.40 4.90 -8.12
N VAL A 229 -10.42 4.42 -9.37
CA VAL A 229 -9.24 4.53 -10.25
C VAL A 229 -8.99 6.00 -10.63
N PRO A 230 -7.72 6.44 -10.72
CA PRO A 230 -7.42 7.81 -11.09
C PRO A 230 -7.75 8.08 -12.56
N VAL A 231 -7.83 9.36 -12.91
CA VAL A 231 -8.12 9.87 -14.26
C VAL A 231 -6.93 10.68 -14.74
N ALA A 232 -6.28 10.20 -15.80
CA ALA A 232 -5.26 10.97 -16.51
C ALA A 232 -5.92 12.07 -17.36
N ASP A 233 -5.29 13.25 -17.39
CA ASP A 233 -5.59 14.36 -18.29
C ASP A 233 -4.26 14.81 -18.90
N ALA A 234 -4.02 14.47 -20.16
CA ALA A 234 -2.81 14.80 -20.91
C ALA A 234 -2.81 16.25 -21.43
N GLY A 235 -3.89 17.00 -21.20
CA GLY A 235 -4.10 18.34 -21.71
C GLY A 235 -4.68 18.36 -23.13
N ALA A 236 -4.97 19.57 -23.61
CA ALA A 236 -5.51 19.78 -24.96
C ALA A 236 -4.41 19.73 -26.03
N ASP A 237 -4.77 19.30 -27.23
CA ASP A 237 -3.91 19.34 -28.42
C ASP A 237 -3.32 20.74 -28.65
N GLN A 238 -2.04 20.77 -29.05
CA GLN A 238 -1.28 22.01 -29.20
C GLN A 238 -0.74 22.14 -30.62
N SER A 239 -0.67 23.39 -31.11
CA SER A 239 -0.06 23.71 -32.38
C SER A 239 0.94 24.85 -32.26
N TYR A 240 2.14 24.62 -32.76
CA TYR A 240 3.25 25.55 -32.74
C TYR A 240 3.79 25.81 -34.15
N GLN A 241 4.58 26.87 -34.25
CA GLN A 241 5.10 27.39 -35.50
C GLN A 241 6.59 27.69 -35.31
N LEU A 242 7.46 27.01 -36.06
CA LEU A 242 8.90 27.28 -36.03
C LEU A 242 9.21 28.66 -36.63
N LEU A 243 10.28 29.28 -36.15
CA LEU A 243 10.82 30.51 -36.72
C LEU A 243 11.79 30.19 -37.87
N VAL A 244 12.01 31.14 -38.78
CA VAL A 244 12.98 30.94 -39.88
C VAL A 244 14.38 30.75 -39.32
N GLY A 245 15.00 29.62 -39.69
CA GLY A 245 16.31 29.17 -39.22
C GLY A 245 16.28 28.31 -37.95
N GLN A 246 15.09 28.06 -37.39
CA GLN A 246 14.88 27.16 -36.26
C GLN A 246 14.54 25.75 -36.77
N SER A 247 15.29 24.74 -36.31
CA SER A 247 15.09 23.34 -36.68
C SER A 247 14.17 22.59 -35.72
N SER A 248 14.10 23.04 -34.47
CA SER A 248 13.24 22.43 -33.43
C SER A 248 12.87 23.43 -32.33
N MET A 249 11.87 23.09 -31.53
CA MET A 249 11.49 23.88 -30.36
C MET A 249 11.16 23.00 -29.16
N THR A 250 11.38 23.54 -27.96
CA THR A 250 10.95 22.89 -26.72
C THR A 250 9.48 23.17 -26.45
N VAL A 251 8.71 22.11 -26.27
CA VAL A 251 7.29 22.10 -25.91
C VAL A 251 7.15 21.48 -24.52
N THR A 252 6.28 22.02 -23.69
CA THR A 252 5.95 21.48 -22.37
C THR A 252 4.59 20.79 -22.44
N LEU A 253 4.55 19.49 -22.13
CA LEU A 253 3.31 18.75 -21.93
C LEU A 253 2.75 19.07 -20.54
N ASP A 254 1.43 18.99 -20.36
CA ASP A 254 0.79 19.34 -19.10
C ASP A 254 -0.19 18.25 -18.65
N GLY A 255 0.29 17.39 -17.77
CA GLY A 255 -0.49 16.34 -17.11
C GLY A 255 -1.14 16.79 -15.81
N SER A 256 -0.95 18.04 -15.38
CA SER A 256 -1.32 18.51 -14.04
C SER A 256 -2.83 18.58 -13.80
N GLY A 257 -3.64 18.43 -14.85
CA GLY A 257 -5.09 18.25 -14.75
C GLY A 257 -5.54 16.87 -14.25
N SER A 258 -4.61 15.89 -14.19
CA SER A 258 -4.90 14.54 -13.73
C SER A 258 -5.36 14.53 -12.27
N MET A 259 -6.32 13.68 -11.94
CA MET A 259 -6.91 13.63 -10.60
C MET A 259 -7.25 12.22 -10.16
N ASP A 260 -7.25 12.03 -8.85
CA ASP A 260 -7.79 10.86 -8.18
C ASP A 260 -9.04 11.29 -7.37
N PRO A 261 -10.23 10.71 -7.63
CA PRO A 261 -11.46 11.07 -6.94
C PRO A 261 -11.46 10.86 -5.42
N ASP A 262 -10.77 9.84 -4.91
CA ASP A 262 -10.77 9.48 -3.49
C ASP A 262 -9.40 9.49 -2.81
N GLY A 263 -8.34 9.73 -3.57
CA GLY A 263 -6.96 9.82 -3.07
C GLY A 263 -6.14 10.96 -3.68
N SER A 264 -4.93 10.62 -4.13
CA SER A 264 -3.99 11.55 -4.75
C SER A 264 -3.17 10.88 -5.84
N VAL A 265 -2.96 11.57 -6.97
CA VAL A 265 -2.04 11.12 -8.02
C VAL A 265 -0.60 11.19 -7.51
N MET A 266 0.08 10.04 -7.51
CA MET A 266 1.44 9.87 -7.01
C MET A 266 2.49 9.83 -8.12
N ASN A 267 2.19 9.16 -9.24
CA ASN A 267 3.13 9.00 -10.36
C ASN A 267 2.47 9.38 -11.70
N TYR A 268 3.31 9.85 -12.62
CA TYR A 268 2.96 10.16 -14.01
C TYR A 268 3.81 9.27 -14.90
N VAL A 269 3.22 8.65 -15.91
CA VAL A 269 3.93 7.85 -16.91
C VAL A 269 3.56 8.36 -18.28
N TRP A 270 4.56 8.91 -18.98
CA TRP A 270 4.39 9.40 -20.33
C TRP A 270 4.99 8.42 -21.33
N GLU A 271 4.28 8.17 -22.43
CA GLU A 271 4.81 7.45 -23.57
C GLU A 271 4.75 8.35 -24.82
N GLY A 272 5.79 8.28 -25.66
CA GLY A 272 5.89 9.01 -26.91
C GLY A 272 7.32 9.08 -27.43
N SER A 273 7.50 9.71 -28.59
CA SER A 273 8.83 9.92 -29.18
C SER A 273 8.99 11.38 -29.61
N PRO A 274 10.03 12.10 -29.11
CA PRO A 274 11.02 11.69 -28.11
C PRO A 274 10.41 11.36 -26.74
N ASN A 275 11.05 10.47 -25.97
CA ASN A 275 10.48 10.00 -24.69
C ASN A 275 10.42 11.14 -23.64
N PRO A 276 9.23 11.53 -23.15
CA PRO A 276 9.11 12.55 -22.11
C PRO A 276 9.60 12.04 -20.76
N ALA A 277 9.83 12.96 -19.82
CA ALA A 277 10.08 12.60 -18.42
C ALA A 277 8.76 12.26 -17.70
N ASP A 278 8.82 11.30 -16.79
CA ASP A 278 7.69 10.85 -15.95
C ASP A 278 7.38 11.84 -14.82
N THR A 279 6.87 13.00 -15.21
CA THR A 279 6.51 14.12 -14.32
C THR A 279 5.20 14.75 -14.75
N ALA A 280 4.61 15.61 -13.92
CA ALA A 280 3.38 16.30 -14.27
C ALA A 280 3.53 17.27 -15.46
N SER A 281 4.72 17.80 -15.72
CA SER A 281 4.95 18.78 -16.80
C SER A 281 6.30 18.60 -17.48
N PRO A 282 6.52 17.49 -18.22
CA PRO A 282 7.77 17.26 -18.91
C PRO A 282 7.93 18.20 -20.11
N SER A 283 9.17 18.42 -20.51
CA SER A 283 9.50 19.17 -21.73
C SER A 283 10.17 18.26 -22.75
N VAL A 284 9.77 18.40 -24.01
CA VAL A 284 10.28 17.65 -25.16
C VAL A 284 10.72 18.63 -26.25
N THR A 285 11.78 18.31 -26.98
CA THR A 285 12.24 19.11 -28.13
C THR A 285 11.77 18.45 -29.41
N LEU A 286 10.98 19.18 -30.20
CA LEU A 286 10.28 18.66 -31.38
C LEU A 286 10.68 19.45 -32.63
N ALA A 287 10.98 18.74 -33.71
CA ALA A 287 11.16 19.31 -35.04
C ALA A 287 9.79 19.51 -35.71
N GLU A 288 9.77 19.96 -36.96
CA GLU A 288 8.54 19.95 -37.75
C GLU A 288 7.93 18.54 -37.80
N GLY A 289 6.65 18.43 -37.50
CA GLY A 289 5.96 17.15 -37.47
C GLY A 289 4.70 17.14 -36.63
N SER A 290 4.07 15.97 -36.57
CA SER A 290 2.92 15.69 -35.69
C SER A 290 3.31 14.56 -34.75
N TYR A 291 3.15 14.81 -33.46
CA TYR A 291 3.57 13.92 -32.38
C TYR A 291 2.38 13.59 -31.49
N GLU A 292 2.26 12.33 -31.08
CA GLU A 292 1.27 11.87 -30.12
C GLU A 292 2.00 11.46 -28.83
N PHE A 293 1.52 11.96 -27.70
CA PHE A 293 1.99 11.59 -26.38
C PHE A 293 0.83 11.06 -25.56
N THR A 294 1.05 9.99 -24.80
CA THR A 294 0.02 9.38 -23.95
C THR A 294 0.44 9.42 -22.48
N LEU A 295 -0.50 9.78 -21.61
CA LEU A 295 -0.31 9.85 -20.16
C LEU A 295 -1.12 8.76 -19.46
N MET A 296 -0.49 8.07 -18.52
CA MET A 296 -1.14 7.29 -17.47
C MET A 296 -0.70 7.83 -16.11
N VAL A 297 -1.58 7.74 -15.10
CA VAL A 297 -1.25 8.14 -13.73
C VAL A 297 -1.55 7.02 -12.73
N GLU A 298 -0.77 6.97 -11.66
CA GLU A 298 -0.92 6.01 -10.56
C GLU A 298 -1.29 6.76 -9.27
N ASP A 299 -2.24 6.22 -8.51
CA ASP A 299 -2.70 6.81 -7.24
C ASP A 299 -1.87 6.38 -6.00
N ASP A 300 -2.29 6.79 -4.80
CA ASP A 300 -1.65 6.45 -3.53
C ASP A 300 -1.95 5.03 -3.02
N GLN A 301 -2.79 4.28 -3.75
CA GLN A 301 -3.09 2.87 -3.51
C GLN A 301 -2.48 1.93 -4.57
N GLY A 302 -1.82 2.49 -5.59
CA GLY A 302 -1.11 1.78 -6.64
C GLY A 302 -1.98 1.35 -7.84
N GLU A 303 -3.20 1.87 -7.97
CA GLU A 303 -4.04 1.66 -9.16
C GLU A 303 -3.66 2.65 -10.27
N ILE A 304 -3.80 2.22 -11.52
CA ILE A 304 -3.35 2.97 -12.69
C ILE A 304 -4.55 3.35 -13.56
N SER A 305 -4.58 4.61 -14.01
CA SER A 305 -5.62 5.13 -14.90
C SER A 305 -5.63 4.43 -16.27
N VAL A 306 -6.73 4.59 -17.01
CA VAL A 306 -6.67 4.47 -18.48
C VAL A 306 -5.76 5.58 -19.04
N SER A 307 -5.16 5.35 -20.21
CA SER A 307 -4.34 6.36 -20.86
C SER A 307 -5.20 7.47 -21.46
N ASP A 308 -4.69 8.70 -21.40
CA ASP A 308 -5.19 9.87 -22.13
C ASP A 308 -4.11 10.36 -23.11
N SER A 309 -4.49 11.02 -24.20
CA SER A 309 -3.57 11.37 -25.30
C SER A 309 -3.63 12.84 -25.67
N VAL A 310 -2.48 13.41 -26.02
CA VAL A 310 -2.34 14.78 -26.52
C VAL A 310 -1.56 14.80 -27.83
N TRP A 311 -2.07 15.53 -28.82
CA TRP A 311 -1.41 15.75 -30.10
C TRP A 311 -0.67 17.08 -30.13
N ILE A 312 0.60 17.04 -30.52
CA ILE A 312 1.45 18.22 -30.70
C ILE A 312 1.80 18.34 -32.18
N THR A 313 1.36 19.42 -32.82
CA THR A 313 1.72 19.73 -34.21
C THR A 313 2.70 20.90 -34.26
N VAL A 314 3.88 20.67 -34.82
CA VAL A 314 4.90 21.70 -35.07
C VAL A 314 4.98 21.94 -36.57
N ASN A 315 4.64 23.13 -37.03
CA ASN A 315 4.63 23.49 -38.44
C ASN A 315 5.94 24.15 -38.88
N ALA A 316 6.38 23.89 -40.13
CA ALA A 316 7.47 24.63 -40.79
C ALA A 316 7.20 26.14 -40.79
N PRO A 317 8.24 26.99 -40.69
CA PRO A 317 8.12 28.45 -40.68
C PRO A 317 7.19 28.97 -41.79
N THR A 318 6.30 29.90 -41.44
CA THR A 318 5.44 30.56 -42.43
C THR A 318 6.32 31.34 -43.40
N THR A 319 6.41 30.86 -44.64
CA THR A 319 7.12 31.55 -45.71
C THR A 319 6.12 32.15 -46.69
N GLU A 320 5.99 33.49 -46.68
CA GLU A 320 5.67 34.17 -47.93
C GLU A 320 6.92 34.06 -48.82
N PRO A 321 6.83 33.64 -50.09
CA PRO A 321 8.01 33.50 -50.93
C PRO A 321 8.76 34.84 -50.99
N PRO A 322 10.01 34.92 -50.51
CA PRO A 322 10.75 36.16 -50.56
C PRO A 322 10.99 36.53 -52.04
N ALA A 323 10.83 37.81 -52.39
CA ALA A 323 11.00 38.25 -53.77
C ALA A 323 12.48 38.15 -54.22
N THR A 324 13.41 38.11 -53.27
CA THR A 324 14.85 37.97 -53.51
C THR A 324 15.55 37.13 -52.43
N ALA A 325 16.71 36.55 -52.75
CA ALA A 325 17.54 35.83 -51.79
C ALA A 325 18.01 36.71 -50.61
N ALA A 326 18.20 38.01 -50.83
CA ALA A 326 18.59 38.94 -49.76
C ALA A 326 17.47 39.11 -48.72
N GLU A 327 16.21 39.17 -49.16
CA GLU A 327 15.06 39.20 -48.26
C GLU A 327 14.87 37.87 -47.53
N ALA A 328 15.14 36.75 -48.21
CA ALA A 328 15.11 35.42 -47.61
C ALA A 328 16.11 35.33 -46.44
N HIS A 329 17.37 35.68 -46.68
CA HIS A 329 18.40 35.64 -45.65
C HIS A 329 18.11 36.62 -44.52
N ALA A 330 17.62 37.82 -44.81
CA ALA A 330 17.26 38.81 -43.79
C ALA A 330 16.14 38.34 -42.85
N SER A 331 15.34 37.34 -43.24
CA SER A 331 14.28 36.75 -42.41
C SER A 331 14.79 35.73 -41.38
N ILE A 332 16.05 35.28 -41.49
CA ILE A 332 16.67 34.39 -40.51
C ILE A 332 16.74 35.10 -39.16
N VAL A 333 16.07 34.55 -38.15
CA VAL A 333 16.06 35.13 -36.79
C VAL A 333 16.81 34.26 -35.78
N ILE A 334 17.06 33.00 -36.13
CA ILE A 334 17.85 32.03 -35.35
C ILE A 334 18.86 31.36 -36.29
N TYR A 335 20.07 31.12 -35.79
CA TYR A 335 21.10 30.33 -36.48
C TYR A 335 21.53 29.15 -35.61
N GLU A 336 21.03 27.97 -35.94
CA GLU A 336 21.31 26.70 -35.24
C GLU A 336 22.44 25.90 -35.92
N GLY A 337 23.35 26.62 -36.60
CA GLY A 337 24.41 26.01 -37.38
C GLY A 337 24.00 25.76 -38.84
N PRO A 338 24.73 24.89 -39.55
CA PRO A 338 24.53 24.71 -41.00
C PRO A 338 23.13 24.28 -41.43
N SER A 339 22.38 23.59 -40.56
CA SER A 339 21.00 23.18 -40.80
C SER A 339 20.09 24.37 -41.16
N THR A 340 20.39 25.56 -40.64
CA THR A 340 19.72 26.82 -40.99
C THR A 340 19.75 27.05 -42.50
N CYS A 341 20.90 26.85 -43.13
CA CYS A 341 21.09 27.03 -44.57
C CYS A 341 20.49 25.85 -45.36
N ILE A 342 20.74 24.63 -44.88
CA ILE A 342 20.43 23.38 -45.61
C ILE A 342 18.93 23.13 -45.71
N SER A 343 18.13 23.68 -44.79
CA SER A 343 16.67 23.70 -44.88
C SER A 343 16.14 24.22 -46.23
N CYS A 344 16.91 25.09 -46.91
CA CYS A 344 16.57 25.65 -48.22
C CYS A 344 17.60 25.31 -49.32
N HIS A 345 18.80 24.84 -48.93
CA HIS A 345 19.95 24.62 -49.81
C HIS A 345 20.48 23.18 -49.76
N GLU A 346 19.59 22.19 -49.63
CA GLU A 346 19.97 20.77 -49.60
C GLU A 346 20.72 20.36 -50.87
N ASP A 347 20.27 20.81 -52.05
CA ASP A 347 20.92 20.49 -53.33
C ASP A 347 22.36 21.02 -53.41
N GLU A 348 22.59 22.26 -52.94
CA GLU A 348 23.95 22.82 -52.86
C GLU A 348 24.81 22.07 -51.84
N ALA A 349 24.22 21.64 -50.71
CA ALA A 349 24.91 20.84 -49.71
C ALA A 349 25.28 19.46 -50.24
N VAL A 350 24.41 18.80 -50.99
CA VAL A 350 24.69 17.53 -51.68
C VAL A 350 25.84 17.69 -52.68
N ALA A 351 25.85 18.78 -53.47
CA ALA A 351 26.94 19.06 -54.38
C ALA A 351 28.27 19.31 -53.64
N MET A 352 28.22 20.01 -52.50
CA MET A 352 29.39 20.29 -51.68
C MET A 352 29.91 19.02 -50.98
N HIS A 353 29.02 18.13 -50.54
CA HIS A 353 29.35 16.85 -49.93
C HIS A 353 30.25 16.01 -50.84
N GLY A 354 29.94 15.92 -52.13
CA GLY A 354 30.75 15.17 -53.10
C GLY A 354 32.06 15.85 -53.50
N SER A 355 32.36 17.04 -52.99
CA SER A 355 33.53 17.82 -53.42
C SER A 355 34.82 17.42 -52.69
N VAL A 356 35.96 17.71 -53.31
CA VAL A 356 37.29 17.56 -52.69
C VAL A 356 37.48 18.43 -51.44
N HIS A 357 36.69 19.51 -51.28
CA HIS A 357 36.79 20.38 -50.11
C HIS A 357 36.17 19.73 -48.87
N TYR A 358 35.05 19.00 -49.05
CA TYR A 358 34.37 18.30 -47.96
C TYR A 358 34.93 16.89 -47.76
N GLN A 359 35.11 16.09 -48.81
CA GLN A 359 35.70 14.74 -48.68
C GLN A 359 37.19 14.77 -48.33
N GLN A 360 37.87 15.91 -48.56
CA GLN A 360 39.32 16.07 -48.49
C GLN A 360 40.10 15.05 -49.34
N SER A 361 39.43 14.41 -50.28
CA SER A 361 39.93 13.31 -51.09
C SER A 361 39.60 13.57 -52.55
N GLY A 362 40.47 13.13 -53.46
CA GLY A 362 40.29 13.31 -54.89
C GLY A 362 41.39 12.68 -55.73
N TYR A 363 41.23 12.78 -57.05
CA TYR A 363 42.14 12.15 -58.01
C TYR A 363 43.55 12.77 -58.01
N THR A 364 44.59 11.94 -57.95
CA THR A 364 45.99 12.36 -57.99
C THR A 364 46.62 12.07 -59.36
N LEU A 365 46.54 13.05 -60.27
CA LEU A 365 46.88 12.94 -61.70
C LEU A 365 48.28 12.38 -62.05
N ASN A 366 49.23 12.41 -61.11
CA ASN A 366 50.64 12.09 -61.37
C ASN A 366 51.18 10.92 -60.54
N LEU A 367 50.31 10.08 -59.96
CA LEU A 367 50.74 8.90 -59.22
C LEU A 367 51.07 7.76 -60.21
N THR A 368 52.35 7.50 -60.45
CA THR A 368 52.79 6.61 -61.55
C THR A 368 52.56 5.11 -61.31
N ASN A 369 52.19 4.71 -60.08
CA ASN A 369 52.06 3.31 -59.66
C ASN A 369 50.67 2.94 -59.13
N ASP A 370 49.64 3.76 -59.38
CA ASP A 370 48.27 3.45 -58.94
C ASP A 370 47.62 2.39 -59.86
N MET A 371 47.28 1.23 -59.30
CA MET A 371 46.89 0.02 -60.04
C MET A 371 45.45 -0.45 -59.75
N THR A 372 44.57 0.37 -59.18
CA THR A 372 43.13 0.02 -59.04
C THR A 372 42.21 1.24 -59.20
N PRO A 373 41.40 1.32 -60.28
CA PRO A 373 40.70 2.58 -60.58
C PRO A 373 39.34 2.79 -59.90
N PHE A 374 38.74 1.83 -59.16
CA PHE A 374 37.37 2.01 -58.64
C PHE A 374 37.08 1.28 -57.31
N SER A 375 36.34 1.95 -56.42
CA SER A 375 35.53 1.27 -55.38
C SER A 375 34.30 0.63 -56.06
N SER A 376 33.54 -0.19 -55.33
CA SER A 376 32.27 -0.77 -55.79
C SER A 376 31.21 0.26 -56.21
N SER A 377 31.39 1.54 -55.87
CA SER A 377 30.53 2.67 -56.25
C SER A 377 30.97 3.40 -57.53
N GLY A 378 32.02 2.95 -58.22
CA GLY A 378 32.43 3.52 -59.51
C GLY A 378 33.10 4.89 -59.42
N LEU A 379 33.44 5.35 -58.22
CA LEU A 379 34.35 6.46 -57.96
C LEU A 379 35.77 5.91 -57.69
N PRO A 380 36.84 6.67 -58.00
CA PRO A 380 38.20 6.25 -57.67
C PRO A 380 38.30 5.93 -56.18
N ARG A 381 38.79 4.73 -55.84
CA ARG A 381 39.00 4.30 -54.45
C ARG A 381 40.16 5.11 -53.86
N ALA A 382 39.85 6.29 -53.40
CA ALA A 382 40.42 6.71 -52.16
C ALA A 382 39.99 5.66 -51.11
N GLY A 383 40.91 5.14 -50.31
CA GLY A 383 40.69 4.05 -49.35
C GLY A 383 39.51 4.28 -48.40
N GLU A 384 39.13 3.23 -47.67
CA GLU A 384 38.02 3.34 -46.73
C GLU A 384 38.36 4.35 -45.60
N ARG A 385 37.42 5.28 -45.34
CA ARG A 385 37.47 6.48 -44.47
C ARG A 385 38.44 7.59 -44.92
N GLY A 386 37.89 8.64 -45.54
CA GLY A 386 38.45 10.00 -45.49
C GLY A 386 39.86 10.20 -46.02
N ASP A 387 40.21 9.81 -47.25
CA ASP A 387 41.61 9.82 -47.75
C ASP A 387 42.28 11.16 -48.00
N GLY A 388 41.69 12.26 -47.51
CA GLY A 388 42.53 13.37 -47.05
C GLY A 388 43.53 12.94 -45.97
N ALA A 389 43.23 11.84 -45.27
CA ALA A 389 43.97 11.29 -44.13
C ALA A 389 45.33 10.67 -44.48
N ILE A 390 45.59 10.34 -45.75
CA ILE A 390 46.87 9.76 -46.18
C ILE A 390 47.84 10.79 -46.77
N GLY A 391 47.42 12.06 -46.91
CA GLY A 391 48.30 13.14 -47.30
C GLY A 391 49.36 13.40 -46.24
N ILE A 392 50.60 12.97 -46.49
CA ILE A 392 51.75 13.24 -45.63
C ILE A 392 52.52 14.44 -46.19
N ASN A 393 52.81 15.42 -45.34
CA ASN A 393 53.72 16.52 -45.65
C ASN A 393 54.79 16.67 -44.56
N THR A 394 55.81 17.47 -44.86
CA THR A 394 56.93 17.75 -43.94
C THR A 394 56.66 18.89 -42.95
N TYR A 395 55.42 19.38 -42.87
CA TYR A 395 54.99 20.34 -41.85
C TYR A 395 54.40 19.57 -40.65
N CYS A 396 53.08 19.35 -40.66
CA CYS A 396 52.38 18.69 -39.57
C CYS A 396 52.27 17.17 -39.75
N GLY A 397 52.93 16.57 -40.75
CA GLY A 397 52.79 15.13 -41.01
C GLY A 397 51.47 14.82 -41.73
N SER A 398 50.58 14.06 -41.09
CA SER A 398 49.28 13.64 -41.63
C SER A 398 48.13 13.95 -40.66
N HIS A 399 46.90 13.84 -41.15
CA HIS A 399 45.70 13.98 -40.31
C HIS A 399 45.56 12.84 -39.28
N LEU A 400 46.29 11.72 -39.45
CA LEU A 400 46.22 10.57 -38.54
C LEU A 400 47.12 10.72 -37.30
N ASN A 401 48.18 11.51 -37.40
CA ASN A 401 49.15 11.68 -36.32
C ASN A 401 49.23 13.12 -35.77
N SER A 402 48.46 14.05 -36.36
CA SER A 402 48.24 15.39 -35.82
C SER A 402 46.89 15.51 -35.12
N PRO A 403 46.77 16.32 -34.05
CA PRO A 403 45.48 16.59 -33.42
C PRO A 403 44.49 17.18 -34.43
N ARG A 404 43.40 16.44 -34.69
CA ARG A 404 42.44 16.70 -35.76
C ARG A 404 41.89 18.11 -35.75
N PHE A 405 41.53 18.64 -34.59
CA PHE A 405 40.96 19.98 -34.44
C PHE A 405 41.84 21.08 -35.06
N THR A 406 43.17 20.88 -35.09
CA THR A 406 44.11 21.83 -35.71
C THR A 406 43.98 21.83 -37.24
N CYS A 407 43.80 20.66 -37.86
CA CYS A 407 43.64 20.53 -39.31
C CYS A 407 42.23 20.90 -39.77
N ALA A 408 41.23 20.53 -38.97
CA ALA A 408 39.81 20.77 -39.23
C ALA A 408 39.45 22.26 -39.22
N GLY A 409 40.26 23.14 -38.64
CA GLY A 409 40.08 24.59 -38.75
C GLY A 409 40.02 25.11 -40.19
N CYS A 410 40.58 24.37 -41.16
CA CYS A 410 40.51 24.68 -42.59
C CYS A 410 39.62 23.73 -43.41
N HIS A 411 38.96 22.77 -42.77
CA HIS A 411 38.03 21.85 -43.44
C HIS A 411 36.66 22.50 -43.54
N VAL A 412 35.95 22.36 -44.66
CA VAL A 412 34.61 22.96 -44.83
C VAL A 412 33.50 22.25 -44.03
N GLY A 413 33.83 21.19 -43.30
CA GLY A 413 32.91 20.55 -42.37
C GLY A 413 32.92 21.21 -40.98
N ASN A 414 31.91 20.89 -40.17
CA ASN A 414 31.66 21.44 -38.85
C ASN A 414 32.20 20.52 -37.74
N GLY A 415 33.33 19.86 -37.99
CA GLY A 415 34.07 19.07 -37.00
C GLY A 415 33.88 17.55 -37.10
N ARG A 416 32.77 17.06 -37.67
CA ARG A 416 32.55 15.61 -37.91
C ARG A 416 33.22 15.12 -39.18
N PHE A 417 33.58 13.82 -39.22
CA PHE A 417 34.21 13.24 -40.41
C PHE A 417 33.17 13.11 -41.53
N PRO A 418 33.52 13.47 -42.78
CA PRO A 418 32.62 13.26 -43.89
C PRO A 418 32.39 11.76 -44.10
N ASN A 419 31.14 11.36 -44.23
CA ASN A 419 30.83 10.06 -44.81
C ASN A 419 31.13 10.12 -46.31
N SER A 420 31.79 9.08 -46.84
CA SER A 420 32.13 9.02 -48.27
C SER A 420 30.90 8.85 -49.17
N GLU A 421 29.80 8.37 -48.58
CA GLU A 421 28.52 8.18 -49.24
C GLU A 421 27.44 8.92 -48.45
N LEU A 422 26.45 9.48 -49.14
CA LEU A 422 25.30 10.08 -48.49
C LEU A 422 24.34 8.96 -48.02
N PRO A 423 23.92 8.98 -46.75
CA PRO A 423 22.93 8.03 -46.25
C PRO A 423 21.62 8.07 -47.05
N LEU A 424 20.92 6.93 -47.09
CA LEU A 424 19.61 6.81 -47.71
C LEU A 424 18.47 7.24 -46.78
N ASP A 425 18.65 7.06 -45.46
CA ASP A 425 17.71 7.56 -44.47
C ASP A 425 17.73 9.09 -44.47
N ASP A 426 16.54 9.71 -44.54
CA ASP A 426 16.41 11.17 -44.67
C ASP A 426 17.00 11.90 -43.45
N THR A 427 16.87 11.33 -42.24
CA THR A 427 17.36 11.92 -41.00
C THR A 427 18.89 11.86 -40.97
N GLU A 428 19.45 10.69 -41.26
CA GLU A 428 20.91 10.51 -41.34
C GLU A 428 21.52 11.34 -42.47
N ARG A 429 20.83 11.45 -43.62
CA ARG A 429 21.26 12.30 -44.73
C ARG A 429 21.29 13.76 -44.33
N GLN A 430 20.23 14.27 -43.72
CA GLN A 430 20.18 15.65 -43.24
C GLN A 430 21.22 15.93 -42.17
N ALA A 431 21.44 14.97 -41.27
CA ALA A 431 22.52 15.08 -40.28
C ALA A 431 23.89 15.16 -40.96
N GLU A 432 24.18 14.31 -41.96
CA GLU A 432 25.45 14.34 -42.72
C GLU A 432 25.63 15.68 -43.45
N LEU A 433 24.61 16.15 -44.16
CA LEU A 433 24.66 17.43 -44.86
C LEU A 433 24.83 18.60 -43.89
N SER A 434 24.17 18.55 -42.72
CA SER A 434 24.28 19.56 -41.65
C SER A 434 25.65 19.64 -41.00
N ASN A 435 26.60 18.80 -41.40
CA ASN A 435 28.00 18.99 -41.08
C ASN A 435 28.71 19.98 -42.03
N ILE A 436 28.12 20.47 -43.12
CA ILE A 436 28.81 21.35 -44.08
C ILE A 436 28.70 22.82 -43.65
N ASP A 437 29.80 23.42 -43.18
CA ASP A 437 29.84 24.80 -42.71
C ASP A 437 29.82 25.80 -43.88
N CYS A 438 28.61 26.27 -44.22
CA CYS A 438 28.37 27.18 -45.34
C CYS A 438 29.07 28.55 -45.14
N LEU A 439 29.19 29.01 -43.89
CA LEU A 439 29.68 30.36 -43.60
C LEU A 439 31.19 30.50 -43.87
N MET A 440 31.94 29.40 -43.87
CA MET A 440 33.38 29.43 -44.19
C MET A 440 33.69 30.05 -45.56
N CYS A 441 32.83 29.79 -46.54
CA CYS A 441 33.01 30.29 -47.90
C CYS A 441 32.13 31.49 -48.20
N HIS A 442 30.97 31.59 -47.55
CA HIS A 442 29.94 32.58 -47.83
C HIS A 442 29.92 33.77 -46.87
N GLN A 443 30.88 33.86 -45.94
CA GLN A 443 31.01 35.00 -45.04
C GLN A 443 32.49 35.37 -44.79
N ASP A 444 32.90 36.52 -45.34
CA ASP A 444 34.28 37.03 -45.30
C ASP A 444 34.85 37.27 -43.90
N THR A 445 33.99 37.51 -42.90
CA THR A 445 34.40 37.77 -41.52
C THR A 445 34.23 36.58 -40.59
N TYR A 446 33.74 35.45 -41.12
CA TYR A 446 33.43 34.27 -40.33
C TYR A 446 34.67 33.68 -39.68
N LYS A 447 34.52 33.36 -38.40
CA LYS A 447 35.51 32.69 -37.56
C LYS A 447 34.75 31.70 -36.71
N ARG A 448 35.41 30.59 -36.39
CA ARG A 448 34.83 29.51 -35.60
C ARG A 448 35.90 28.86 -34.75
N PHE A 449 35.50 28.23 -33.65
CA PHE A 449 36.39 27.46 -32.77
C PHE A 449 35.69 26.18 -32.29
N PRO A 450 36.46 25.16 -31.89
CA PRO A 450 35.88 23.95 -31.30
C PRO A 450 35.00 24.31 -30.10
N SER A 451 33.80 23.74 -30.04
CA SER A 451 32.91 23.83 -28.89
C SER A 451 33.22 22.74 -27.86
N GLY A 452 32.58 22.84 -26.68
CA GLY A 452 32.71 21.84 -25.62
C GLY A 452 33.89 22.06 -24.67
N ASP A 453 34.24 20.98 -23.96
CA ASP A 453 35.28 20.97 -22.93
C ASP A 453 36.68 20.81 -23.52
N PHE A 454 37.68 21.22 -22.74
CA PHE A 454 39.08 21.16 -23.13
C PHE A 454 39.93 20.51 -22.04
N GLU A 455 40.78 19.58 -22.44
CA GLU A 455 41.84 19.02 -21.62
C GLU A 455 43.08 19.93 -21.59
N PRO A 456 43.85 19.98 -20.49
CA PRO A 456 45.11 20.71 -20.47
C PRO A 456 46.12 20.23 -21.53
N LEU A 457 46.72 21.16 -22.28
CA LEU A 457 47.85 20.89 -23.16
C LEU A 457 49.16 21.16 -22.43
N GLU A 458 49.97 20.13 -22.21
CA GLU A 458 51.30 20.25 -21.64
C GLU A 458 52.38 20.30 -22.73
N ILE A 459 53.12 21.39 -22.80
CA ILE A 459 54.25 21.58 -23.72
C ILE A 459 55.53 21.41 -22.91
N VAL A 460 56.27 20.35 -23.23
CA VAL A 460 57.57 20.04 -22.61
C VAL A 460 58.72 20.45 -23.53
N GLU A 461 59.75 21.10 -22.98
CA GLU A 461 60.98 21.34 -23.73
C GLU A 461 61.85 20.09 -23.75
N MET A 462 62.32 19.72 -24.94
CA MET A 462 63.20 18.56 -25.12
C MET A 462 64.67 18.96 -24.93
N GLY A 463 65.37 18.24 -24.06
CA GLY A 463 66.81 18.32 -23.90
C GLY A 463 67.57 17.75 -25.10
N ALA A 464 68.89 17.96 -25.12
CA ALA A 464 69.77 17.51 -26.20
C ALA A 464 69.82 15.97 -26.38
N ASP A 465 69.34 15.21 -25.40
CA ASP A 465 69.20 13.75 -25.44
C ASP A 465 67.86 13.27 -26.01
N GLY A 466 66.99 14.21 -26.43
CA GLY A 466 65.66 13.94 -26.96
C GLY A 466 64.63 13.56 -25.90
N LYS A 467 64.93 13.75 -24.61
CA LYS A 467 63.99 13.55 -23.50
C LYS A 467 63.53 14.91 -22.96
N PRO A 468 62.39 14.99 -22.25
CA PRO A 468 61.98 16.20 -21.56
C PRO A 468 63.10 16.70 -20.62
N ASP A 469 63.48 17.97 -20.73
CA ASP A 469 64.52 18.55 -19.87
C ASP A 469 64.00 18.61 -18.42
N PRO A 470 64.60 17.86 -17.48
CA PRO A 470 64.13 17.82 -16.10
C PRO A 470 64.30 19.16 -15.35
N ASN A 471 65.03 20.12 -15.93
CA ASN A 471 65.28 21.43 -15.33
C ASN A 471 64.30 22.51 -15.81
N LEU A 472 63.47 22.21 -16.80
CA LEU A 472 62.50 23.16 -17.35
C LEU A 472 61.08 22.67 -17.08
N PRO A 473 60.25 23.42 -16.34
CA PRO A 473 58.89 23.02 -16.06
C PRO A 473 58.05 23.04 -17.35
N PRO A 474 57.10 22.10 -17.51
CA PRO A 474 56.17 22.12 -18.63
C PRO A 474 55.36 23.42 -18.67
N ILE A 475 55.13 23.94 -19.87
CA ILE A 475 54.15 25.00 -20.08
C ILE A 475 52.79 24.34 -20.21
N VAL A 476 51.92 24.54 -19.22
CA VAL A 476 50.56 24.00 -19.23
C VAL A 476 49.58 25.05 -19.73
N ARG A 477 48.86 24.74 -20.81
CA ARG A 477 47.73 25.54 -21.29
C ARG A 477 46.44 24.86 -20.85
N THR A 478 45.54 25.60 -20.22
CA THR A 478 44.28 25.08 -19.66
C THR A 478 43.08 25.79 -20.28
N GLY A 479 41.88 25.25 -20.04
CA GLY A 479 40.65 25.77 -20.64
C GLY A 479 40.74 25.77 -22.16
N SER A 480 40.22 26.82 -22.79
CA SER A 480 40.13 26.93 -24.25
C SER A 480 41.48 27.00 -24.99
N GLN A 481 42.61 27.13 -24.28
CA GLN A 481 43.96 27.00 -24.86
C GLN A 481 44.51 25.56 -24.81
N GLY A 482 43.73 24.63 -24.26
CA GLY A 482 44.02 23.22 -24.18
C GLY A 482 43.67 22.44 -25.45
N ILE A 483 43.46 21.15 -25.30
CA ILE A 483 43.06 20.21 -26.35
C ILE A 483 41.53 20.05 -26.26
N PRO A 484 40.76 20.37 -27.31
CA PRO A 484 39.32 20.07 -27.31
C PRO A 484 39.09 18.59 -27.04
N VAL A 485 38.17 18.29 -26.12
CA VAL A 485 37.69 16.93 -25.90
C VAL A 485 36.88 16.53 -27.12
N VAL A 486 37.26 15.43 -27.74
CA VAL A 486 36.54 14.84 -28.88
C VAL A 486 35.92 13.52 -28.46
N ASP A 487 34.89 13.08 -29.17
CA ASP A 487 34.30 11.76 -28.95
C ASP A 487 35.36 10.65 -29.07
N SER A 488 35.42 9.73 -28.12
CA SER A 488 36.51 8.76 -28.04
C SER A 488 36.49 7.69 -29.13
N GLU A 489 35.34 7.47 -29.78
CA GLU A 489 35.17 6.43 -30.80
C GLU A 489 35.24 7.00 -32.23
N THR A 490 34.53 8.11 -32.45
CA THR A 490 34.40 8.77 -33.75
C THR A 490 35.45 9.86 -33.96
N LEU A 491 36.04 10.39 -32.87
CA LEU A 491 36.93 11.56 -32.87
C LEU A 491 36.26 12.84 -33.38
N ASP A 492 34.93 12.88 -33.32
CA ASP A 492 34.11 14.00 -33.74
C ASP A 492 34.01 15.06 -32.65
N PHE A 493 33.77 16.29 -33.10
CA PHE A 493 33.51 17.48 -32.29
C PHE A 493 32.73 18.47 -33.15
N GLU A 494 32.31 19.60 -32.58
CA GLU A 494 31.61 20.65 -33.32
C GLU A 494 32.38 21.97 -33.30
N PHE A 495 32.21 22.78 -34.34
CA PHE A 495 32.62 24.18 -34.30
C PHE A 495 31.44 25.09 -33.95
N GLU A 496 31.74 26.15 -33.20
CA GLU A 496 30.82 27.25 -32.95
C GLU A 496 31.34 28.57 -33.56
N PRO A 497 30.45 29.44 -34.07
CA PRO A 497 30.83 30.78 -34.49
C PRO A 497 31.47 31.60 -33.37
N ALA A 498 32.57 32.28 -33.67
CA ALA A 498 33.32 33.10 -32.74
C ALA A 498 32.70 34.50 -32.56
N ASP A 499 31.41 34.59 -32.27
CA ASP A 499 30.73 35.86 -32.06
C ASP A 499 30.91 36.40 -30.63
N ALA A 500 30.44 37.63 -30.39
CA ALA A 500 30.55 38.29 -29.09
C ALA A 500 29.80 37.58 -27.95
N ASN A 501 28.84 36.69 -28.29
CA ASN A 501 28.07 35.91 -27.33
C ASN A 501 28.70 34.53 -27.08
N SER A 502 29.75 34.18 -27.82
CA SER A 502 30.48 32.95 -27.60
C SER A 502 31.34 33.04 -26.34
N THR A 503 31.48 31.93 -25.62
CA THR A 503 32.35 31.79 -24.43
C THR A 503 33.84 31.99 -24.72
N LEU A 504 34.17 32.24 -26.00
CA LEU A 504 35.49 32.26 -26.61
C LEU A 504 36.22 33.61 -26.53
N VAL A 505 35.66 34.65 -25.91
CA VAL A 505 36.32 35.97 -25.80
C VAL A 505 37.69 35.90 -25.09
N ASP A 506 37.95 34.84 -24.31
CA ASP A 506 39.23 34.55 -23.66
C ASP A 506 40.30 33.88 -24.56
N LEU A 507 39.99 33.54 -25.81
CA LEU A 507 40.92 32.89 -26.75
C LEU A 507 41.98 33.83 -27.37
N GLY A 508 41.94 35.12 -27.07
CA GLY A 508 42.82 36.12 -27.69
C GLY A 508 42.57 36.33 -29.20
N GLY A 509 41.62 35.61 -29.79
CA GLY A 509 41.10 35.87 -31.12
C GLY A 509 40.04 36.97 -31.04
N SER A 510 40.17 38.04 -31.83
CA SER A 510 39.10 39.03 -31.92
C SER A 510 37.83 38.33 -32.42
N PRO A 511 36.70 38.41 -31.69
CA PRO A 511 35.45 37.83 -32.15
C PRO A 511 35.09 38.41 -33.53
N MET A 512 34.22 37.72 -34.23
CA MET A 512 33.56 38.31 -35.39
C MET A 512 32.94 39.65 -34.97
N MET A 513 33.03 40.67 -35.83
CA MET A 513 32.43 41.98 -35.54
C MET A 513 30.90 41.95 -35.55
N GLN A 514 30.31 40.83 -35.94
CA GLN A 514 28.87 40.60 -36.07
C GLN A 514 28.53 39.26 -35.39
N ASP A 515 27.28 39.14 -34.93
CA ASP A 515 26.77 37.89 -34.38
C ASP A 515 26.50 36.83 -35.47
N ARG A 516 26.30 35.57 -35.05
CA ARG A 516 26.04 34.44 -35.96
C ARG A 516 24.79 34.61 -36.84
N VAL A 517 23.73 35.26 -36.35
CA VAL A 517 22.51 35.49 -37.13
C VAL A 517 22.79 36.54 -38.19
N SER A 518 23.40 37.66 -37.82
CA SER A 518 23.87 38.68 -38.75
C SER A 518 24.83 38.11 -39.81
N ALA A 519 25.64 37.12 -39.44
CA ALA A 519 26.51 36.41 -40.38
C ALA A 519 25.76 35.55 -41.41
N ALA A 520 24.73 34.82 -40.98
CA ALA A 520 23.84 34.08 -41.87
C ALA A 520 22.99 35.01 -42.75
N GLN A 521 22.48 36.12 -42.20
CA GLN A 521 21.69 37.10 -42.95
C GLN A 521 22.49 37.80 -44.06
N SER A 522 23.81 37.94 -43.88
CA SER A 522 24.70 38.68 -44.78
C SER A 522 25.59 37.78 -45.66
N VAL A 523 25.20 36.51 -45.84
CA VAL A 523 25.91 35.60 -46.75
C VAL A 523 25.96 36.13 -48.18
N HIS A 524 27.06 35.84 -48.86
CA HIS A 524 27.31 36.33 -50.21
C HIS A 524 28.03 35.30 -51.08
N ALA A 525 28.12 35.56 -52.38
CA ALA A 525 28.96 34.78 -53.28
C ALA A 525 30.42 34.79 -52.80
N THR A 526 31.12 33.68 -52.98
CA THR A 526 32.50 33.52 -52.47
C THR A 526 33.42 34.64 -52.97
N THR A 527 34.30 35.11 -52.09
CA THR A 527 35.30 36.13 -52.44
C THR A 527 36.70 35.56 -52.26
N ARG A 528 37.71 36.27 -52.77
CA ARG A 528 39.10 35.91 -52.47
C ARG A 528 39.37 35.88 -50.97
N LYS A 529 38.74 36.77 -50.20
CA LYS A 529 38.96 36.86 -48.75
C LYS A 529 38.43 35.63 -48.03
N SER A 530 37.22 35.16 -48.36
CA SER A 530 36.68 33.93 -47.77
C SER A 530 37.53 32.71 -48.11
N CYS A 531 38.03 32.58 -49.36
CA CYS A 531 38.96 31.49 -49.71
C CYS A 531 40.28 31.55 -48.91
N LEU A 532 40.85 32.75 -48.74
CA LEU A 532 42.14 32.94 -48.07
C LEU A 532 42.08 32.68 -46.55
N ASN A 533 40.88 32.56 -45.95
CA ASN A 533 40.73 32.14 -44.55
C ASN A 533 41.42 30.79 -44.28
N CYS A 534 41.43 29.90 -45.27
CA CYS A 534 42.10 28.59 -45.17
C CYS A 534 43.39 28.55 -46.02
N HIS A 535 43.34 29.07 -47.25
CA HIS A 535 44.42 28.87 -48.21
C HIS A 535 45.71 29.66 -47.92
N ALA A 536 45.64 30.81 -47.24
CA ALA A 536 46.81 31.64 -46.94
C ALA A 536 47.48 31.29 -45.60
N LYS A 537 46.72 30.75 -44.64
CA LYS A 537 47.09 30.69 -43.22
C LYS A 537 47.45 29.30 -42.69
N ALA A 538 47.37 28.27 -43.52
CA ALA A 538 47.66 26.89 -43.15
C ALA A 538 49.14 26.74 -42.71
N GLY A 539 49.43 26.89 -41.42
CA GLY A 539 50.80 26.93 -40.86
C GLY A 539 51.05 28.03 -39.83
N GLY A 540 50.06 28.87 -39.51
CA GLY A 540 50.17 29.88 -38.44
C GLY A 540 50.44 31.32 -38.92
N GLY A 541 50.39 31.58 -40.23
CA GLY A 541 50.55 32.92 -40.80
C GLY A 541 50.53 32.94 -42.33
N ASP A 542 50.43 34.13 -42.92
CA ASP A 542 50.36 34.33 -44.36
C ASP A 542 51.62 33.81 -45.08
N GLY A 543 51.42 33.05 -46.17
CA GLY A 543 52.52 32.53 -47.01
C GLY A 543 53.35 31.42 -46.35
N THR A 544 52.98 30.92 -45.17
CA THR A 544 53.81 29.95 -44.40
C THR A 544 53.94 28.59 -45.10
N LYS A 545 52.90 28.16 -45.83
CA LYS A 545 52.89 26.86 -46.54
C LYS A 545 52.88 27.01 -48.06
N ARG A 546 52.13 27.97 -48.59
CA ARG A 546 52.08 28.28 -50.02
C ARG A 546 52.43 29.75 -50.18
N GLY A 547 53.68 30.04 -50.52
CA GLY A 547 54.18 31.42 -50.60
C GLY A 547 53.67 32.20 -51.81
N ASP A 548 52.89 31.57 -52.68
CA ASP A 548 52.23 32.15 -53.86
C ASP A 548 50.79 32.63 -53.59
N LEU A 549 50.28 32.40 -52.38
CA LEU A 549 48.97 32.82 -51.87
C LEU A 549 49.15 33.60 -50.57
#